data_AF-A0A3N5ZE89-F1
#
_entry.id   AF-A0A3N5ZE89-F1
#
_cell.length_a   1.000
_cell.length_b   1.000
_cell.length_c   1.000
_cell.angle_alpha   90.00
_cell.angle_beta   90.00
_cell.angle_gamma   90.00
#
_symmetry.space_group_name_H-M   'P 1'
#
loop_
_entity.id
_entity.type
_entity.pdbx_description
1 polymer ?
#
loop_
_entity_poly.entity_id
_entity_poly.type
_entity_poly.pdbx_seq_one_letter_code
_entity_poly.pdbx_strand_id
1 'polypeptide(L)'
;MKSNQLLQLIVLVFFLSACNSGQSETVSIAESALADLQEGRSLLASVQSEKDAEAIEQDIQTLANSYSNAIKALNSDEAKTPDVAQKLAQITPKIASEYQGLILELNSLQSRNPKAAQILLDELKGFKS
;
A
#
# COMPACT_ATOMS: atom_id res chain seq x y z
N MET A 1 19.31 -42.54 36.73
CA MET A 1 18.01 -42.06 36.18
C MET A 1 18.00 -40.52 36.14
N LYS A 2 18.75 -39.90 35.23
CA LYS A 2 18.84 -38.43 35.05
C LYS A 2 18.88 -38.04 33.56
N SER A 3 18.01 -38.62 32.73
CA SER A 3 17.98 -38.38 31.28
C SER A 3 16.63 -37.88 30.73
N ASN A 4 15.71 -37.42 31.59
CA ASN A 4 14.39 -36.92 31.15
C ASN A 4 14.15 -35.42 31.36
N GLN A 5 15.09 -34.68 31.97
CA GLN A 5 14.95 -33.24 32.22
C GLN A 5 15.53 -32.38 31.08
N LEU A 6 16.51 -32.89 30.34
CA LEU A 6 17.13 -32.17 29.20
C LEU A 6 16.24 -32.18 27.93
N LEU A 7 15.41 -33.22 27.76
CA LEU A 7 14.56 -33.34 26.57
C LEU A 7 13.33 -32.41 26.64
N GLN A 8 12.84 -32.07 27.83
CA GLN A 8 11.71 -31.14 28.01
C GLN A 8 12.12 -29.68 27.83
N LEU A 9 13.39 -29.33 28.06
CA LEU A 9 13.88 -27.96 27.87
C LEU A 9 13.99 -27.59 26.39
N ILE A 10 14.31 -28.54 25.52
CA ILE A 10 14.48 -28.30 24.07
C ILE A 10 13.14 -28.07 23.37
N VAL A 11 12.05 -28.68 23.86
CA VAL A 11 10.70 -28.46 23.31
C VAL A 11 10.19 -27.04 23.63
N LEU A 12 10.57 -26.47 24.78
CA LEU A 12 10.17 -25.12 25.15
C LEU A 12 10.90 -24.03 24.32
N VAL A 13 12.13 -24.29 23.89
CA VAL A 13 12.92 -23.35 23.07
C VAL A 13 12.46 -23.34 21.60
N PHE A 14 11.92 -24.46 21.10
CA PHE A 14 11.35 -24.49 19.73
C PHE A 14 10.00 -23.79 19.61
N PHE A 15 9.22 -23.69 20.69
CA PHE A 15 7.98 -22.90 20.69
C PHE A 15 8.20 -21.38 20.84
N LEU A 16 9.38 -20.95 21.30
CA LEU A 16 9.74 -19.53 21.41
C LEU A 16 10.31 -18.95 20.10
N SER A 17 10.57 -19.78 19.09
CA SER A 17 11.16 -19.34 17.81
C SER A 17 10.12 -19.06 16.72
N ALA A 18 8.83 -19.30 16.97
CA ALA A 18 7.73 -19.00 16.03
C ALA A 18 7.18 -17.56 16.17
N CYS A 19 7.88 -16.68 16.88
CA CYS A 19 7.44 -15.30 17.13
C CYS A 19 8.49 -14.28 16.67
N ASN A 20 9.17 -14.52 15.53
CA ASN A 20 10.29 -13.66 15.13
C ASN A 20 10.37 -13.28 13.63
N SER A 21 9.24 -13.23 12.93
CA SER A 21 9.19 -12.58 11.60
C SER A 21 7.79 -12.10 11.22
N GLY A 22 6.99 -11.68 12.22
CA GLY A 22 5.61 -11.24 12.01
C GLY A 22 5.53 -9.74 11.79
N GLN A 23 5.77 -9.27 10.56
CA GLN A 23 5.25 -7.96 10.19
C GLN A 23 3.73 -8.03 10.33
N SER A 24 3.14 -7.09 11.08
CA SER A 24 1.69 -7.03 11.24
C SER A 24 1.03 -6.87 9.86
N GLU A 25 0.01 -7.67 9.61
CA GLU A 25 -0.79 -7.62 8.38
C GLU A 25 -1.27 -6.19 8.08
N THR A 26 -1.72 -5.45 9.11
CA THR A 26 -2.11 -4.04 9.03
C THR A 26 -0.97 -3.13 8.53
N VAL A 27 0.27 -3.38 8.95
CA VAL A 27 1.44 -2.60 8.48
C VAL A 27 1.74 -2.93 7.01
N SER A 28 1.68 -4.21 6.63
CA SER A 28 1.86 -4.64 5.24
C SER A 28 0.82 -4.02 4.30
N ILE A 29 -0.45 -3.97 4.73
CA ILE A 29 -1.52 -3.31 3.98
C ILE A 29 -1.23 -1.81 3.78
N ALA A 30 -0.73 -1.13 4.81
CA ALA A 30 -0.35 0.29 4.70
C ALA A 30 0.85 0.51 3.77
N GLU A 31 1.84 -0.38 3.80
CA GLU A 31 2.99 -0.34 2.89
C GLU A 31 2.55 -0.59 1.44
N SER A 32 1.62 -1.52 1.21
CA SER A 32 1.02 -1.77 -0.10
C SER A 32 0.27 -0.54 -0.63
N ALA A 33 -0.56 0.10 0.20
CA ALA A 33 -1.26 1.32 -0.18
C ALA A 33 -0.29 2.46 -0.57
N LEU A 34 0.83 2.57 0.15
CA LEU A 34 1.88 3.53 -0.19
C LEU A 34 2.53 3.20 -1.54
N ALA A 35 2.85 1.92 -1.78
CA ALA A 35 3.43 1.46 -3.04
C ALA A 35 2.49 1.72 -4.23
N ASP A 36 1.20 1.42 -4.09
CA ASP A 36 0.19 1.66 -5.13
C ASP A 36 0.12 3.14 -5.54
N LEU A 37 0.23 4.05 -4.58
CA LEU A 37 0.28 5.49 -4.85
C LEU A 37 1.56 5.91 -5.58
N GLN A 38 2.71 5.38 -5.16
CA GLN A 38 4.00 5.68 -5.77
C GLN A 38 4.06 5.19 -7.23
N GLU A 39 3.58 3.98 -7.47
CA GLU A 39 3.50 3.40 -8.80
C GLU A 39 2.49 4.14 -9.67
N GLY A 40 1.29 4.40 -9.16
CA GLY A 40 0.26 5.17 -9.88
C GLY A 40 0.77 6.55 -10.28
N ARG A 41 1.47 7.24 -9.39
CA ARG A 41 2.09 8.54 -9.69
C ARG A 41 3.18 8.43 -10.75
N SER A 42 4.04 7.41 -10.68
CA SER A 42 5.07 7.18 -11.69
C SER A 42 4.46 6.90 -13.07
N LEU A 43 3.41 6.08 -13.12
CA LEU A 43 2.67 5.80 -14.35
C LEU A 43 2.06 7.08 -14.93
N LEU A 44 1.38 7.90 -14.12
CA LEU A 44 0.85 9.18 -14.58
C LEU A 44 1.95 10.11 -15.12
N ALA A 45 3.09 10.19 -14.45
CA ALA A 45 4.22 11.01 -14.89
C ALA A 45 4.80 10.55 -16.24
N SER A 46 4.67 9.27 -16.56
CA SER A 46 5.16 8.68 -17.82
C SER A 46 4.30 9.04 -19.05
N VAL A 47 3.04 9.43 -18.84
CA VAL A 47 2.08 9.68 -19.93
C VAL A 47 2.45 10.93 -20.72
N GLN A 48 2.77 10.75 -22.01
CA GLN A 48 3.05 11.84 -22.96
C GLN A 48 1.95 11.96 -24.03
N SER A 49 1.17 10.90 -24.27
CA SER A 49 0.15 10.84 -25.33
C SER A 49 -1.12 10.11 -24.88
N GLU A 50 -2.18 10.21 -25.71
CA GLU A 50 -3.42 9.44 -25.52
C GLU A 50 -3.14 7.92 -25.58
N LYS A 51 -2.24 7.50 -26.47
CA LYS A 51 -1.83 6.10 -26.60
C LYS A 51 -1.12 5.57 -25.34
N ASP A 52 -0.32 6.40 -24.69
CA ASP A 52 0.32 6.01 -23.42
C ASP A 52 -0.72 5.85 -22.33
N ALA A 53 -1.72 6.74 -22.27
CA ALA A 53 -2.82 6.64 -21.34
C ALA A 53 -3.64 5.36 -21.54
N GLU A 54 -4.01 5.02 -22.77
CA GLU A 54 -4.69 3.75 -23.09
C GLU A 54 -3.83 2.53 -22.69
N ALA A 55 -2.51 2.62 -22.85
CA ALA A 55 -1.62 1.52 -22.51
C ALA A 55 -1.49 1.25 -21.00
N ILE A 56 -1.67 2.27 -20.15
CA ILE A 56 -1.55 2.15 -18.69
C ILE A 56 -2.89 2.14 -17.95
N GLU A 57 -4.01 2.31 -18.67
CA GLU A 57 -5.35 2.45 -18.10
C GLU A 57 -5.68 1.29 -17.14
N GLN A 58 -5.44 0.06 -17.58
CA GLN A 58 -5.69 -1.15 -16.78
C GLN A 58 -4.79 -1.23 -15.54
N ASP A 59 -3.54 -0.79 -15.64
CA ASP A 59 -2.60 -0.79 -14.52
C ASP A 59 -3.03 0.23 -13.47
N ILE A 60 -3.39 1.46 -13.90
CA ILE A 60 -3.93 2.49 -13.02
C ILE A 60 -5.21 2.01 -12.33
N GLN A 61 -6.13 1.37 -13.06
CA GLN A 61 -7.34 0.79 -12.48
C GLN A 61 -7.02 -0.27 -11.41
N THR A 62 -6.06 -1.14 -11.69
CA THR A 62 -5.64 -2.20 -10.75
C THR A 62 -5.07 -1.61 -9.47
N LEU A 63 -4.18 -0.63 -9.58
CA LEU A 63 -3.59 0.07 -8.44
C LEU A 63 -4.64 0.86 -7.65
N ALA A 64 -5.57 1.53 -8.33
CA ALA A 64 -6.63 2.30 -7.68
C ALA A 64 -7.57 1.40 -6.87
N ASN A 65 -7.90 0.22 -7.40
CA ASN A 65 -8.70 -0.79 -6.70
C ASN A 65 -7.95 -1.41 -5.52
N SER A 66 -6.67 -1.75 -5.70
CA SER A 66 -5.80 -2.26 -4.63
C SER A 66 -5.72 -1.26 -3.47
N TYR A 67 -5.41 0.01 -3.77
CA TYR A 67 -5.38 1.09 -2.81
C TYR A 67 -6.71 1.27 -2.08
N SER A 68 -7.84 1.30 -2.82
CA SER A 68 -9.18 1.43 -2.23
C SER A 68 -9.46 0.34 -1.20
N ASN A 69 -9.11 -0.91 -1.53
CA ASN A 69 -9.30 -2.04 -0.64
C ASN A 69 -8.38 -1.97 0.58
N ALA A 70 -7.13 -1.53 0.40
CA ALA A 70 -6.19 -1.35 1.49
C ALA A 70 -6.69 -0.27 2.49
N ILE A 71 -7.16 0.88 2.01
CA ILE A 71 -7.71 1.94 2.89
C ILE A 71 -8.95 1.44 3.65
N LYS A 72 -9.86 0.71 2.99
CA LYS A 72 -11.02 0.11 3.67
C LYS A 72 -10.58 -0.84 4.79
N ALA A 73 -9.61 -1.70 4.52
CA ALA A 73 -9.07 -2.63 5.51
C ALA A 73 -8.43 -1.89 6.71
N LEU A 74 -7.62 -0.86 6.44
CA LEU A 74 -6.97 -0.05 7.49
C LEU A 74 -7.95 0.70 8.40
N ASN A 75 -9.13 1.05 7.86
CA ASN A 75 -10.19 1.74 8.58
C ASN A 75 -11.10 0.78 9.36
N SER A 76 -11.17 -0.50 8.98
CA SER A 76 -11.97 -1.51 9.68
C SER A 76 -11.28 -2.13 10.90
N ASP A 77 -9.98 -1.88 11.08
CA ASP A 77 -9.14 -2.55 12.08
C ASP A 77 -9.02 -1.72 13.38
N GLU A 78 -9.88 -2.02 14.36
CA GLU A 78 -10.11 -1.20 15.56
C GLU A 78 -9.11 -1.45 16.72
N ALA A 79 -8.24 -2.47 16.66
CA ALA A 79 -7.31 -2.79 17.74
C ALA A 79 -5.86 -2.94 17.25
N LYS A 80 -5.08 -1.86 17.37
CA LYS A 80 -3.66 -1.83 16.99
C LYS A 80 -2.79 -1.95 18.26
N THR A 81 -1.86 -2.90 18.28
CA THR A 81 -0.84 -2.96 19.33
C THR A 81 0.04 -1.71 19.28
N PRO A 82 0.72 -1.31 20.37
CA PRO A 82 1.57 -0.11 20.36
C PRO A 82 2.64 -0.10 19.26
N ASP A 83 3.26 -1.24 18.95
CA ASP A 83 4.25 -1.36 17.87
C ASP A 83 3.62 -1.13 16.48
N VAL A 84 2.43 -1.69 16.24
CA VAL A 84 1.67 -1.49 14.99
C VAL A 84 1.23 -0.04 14.86
N ALA A 85 0.73 0.55 15.95
CA ALA A 85 0.34 1.96 15.97
C ALA A 85 1.53 2.89 15.66
N GLN A 86 2.72 2.61 16.22
CA GLN A 86 3.92 3.38 15.94
C GLN A 86 4.35 3.27 14.47
N LYS A 87 4.33 2.07 13.89
CA LYS A 87 4.67 1.87 12.47
C LYS A 87 3.67 2.56 11.54
N LEU A 88 2.38 2.45 11.83
CA LEU A 88 1.34 3.14 11.06
C LEU A 88 1.48 4.66 11.16
N ALA A 89 1.81 5.20 12.34
CA ALA A 89 2.08 6.63 12.50
C ALA A 89 3.25 7.14 11.62
N GLN A 90 4.17 6.26 11.22
CA GLN A 90 5.26 6.60 10.29
C GLN A 90 4.86 6.48 8.81
N ILE A 91 3.91 5.60 8.48
CA ILE A 91 3.49 5.31 7.10
C ILE A 91 2.33 6.21 6.68
N THR A 92 1.33 6.44 7.53
CA THR A 92 0.14 7.24 7.21
C THR A 92 0.47 8.65 6.68
N PRO A 93 1.44 9.40 7.25
CA PRO A 93 1.83 10.69 6.67
C PRO A 93 2.43 10.56 5.27
N LYS A 94 3.14 9.47 4.98
CA LYS A 94 3.69 9.19 3.64
C LYS A 94 2.59 8.88 2.64
N ILE A 95 1.59 8.09 3.03
CA ILE A 95 0.39 7.83 2.21
C ILE A 95 -0.28 9.15 1.84
N ALA A 96 -0.54 10.01 2.84
CA ALA A 96 -1.16 11.32 2.59
C ALA A 96 -0.31 12.20 1.66
N SER A 97 1.01 12.19 1.83
CA SER A 97 1.95 12.94 0.98
C SER A 97 1.96 12.41 -0.46
N GLU A 98 2.03 11.10 -0.67
CA GLU A 98 2.04 10.52 -2.01
C GLU A 98 0.69 10.67 -2.71
N TYR A 99 -0.41 10.60 -1.97
CA TYR A 99 -1.74 10.90 -2.52
C TYR A 99 -1.83 12.34 -3.04
N GLN A 100 -1.28 13.31 -2.30
CA GLN A 100 -1.17 14.69 -2.80
C GLN A 100 -0.24 14.77 -4.03
N GLY A 101 0.85 14.00 -4.05
CA GLY A 101 1.72 13.88 -5.22
C GLY A 101 1.00 13.36 -6.45
N LEU A 102 0.15 12.34 -6.30
CA LEU A 102 -0.69 11.78 -7.35
C LEU A 102 -1.68 12.82 -7.90
N ILE A 103 -2.33 13.60 -7.03
CA ILE A 103 -3.24 14.68 -7.45
C ILE A 103 -2.51 15.75 -8.25
N LEU A 104 -1.32 16.17 -7.80
CA LEU A 104 -0.51 17.15 -8.51
C LEU A 104 -0.08 16.63 -9.89
N GLU A 105 0.29 15.35 -9.98
CA GLU A 105 0.65 14.74 -11.26
C GLU A 105 -0.56 14.64 -12.21
N LEU A 106 -1.75 14.29 -11.69
CA LEU A 106 -2.98 14.33 -12.48
C LEU A 106 -3.29 15.74 -12.99
N ASN A 107 -3.17 16.77 -12.15
CA ASN A 107 -3.39 18.16 -12.57
C ASN A 107 -2.37 18.59 -13.64
N SER A 108 -1.12 18.15 -13.50
CA SER A 108 -0.07 18.34 -14.50
C SER A 108 -0.45 17.66 -15.82
N LEU A 109 -0.92 16.41 -15.77
CA LEU A 109 -1.38 15.67 -16.93
C LEU A 109 -2.58 16.36 -17.61
N GLN A 110 -3.57 16.82 -16.85
CA GLN A 110 -4.71 17.58 -17.37
C GLN A 110 -4.29 18.86 -18.08
N SER A 111 -3.28 19.56 -17.55
CA SER A 111 -2.78 20.78 -18.17
C SER A 111 -1.98 20.53 -19.46
N ARG A 112 -1.20 19.45 -19.52
CA ARG A 112 -0.34 19.15 -20.68
C ARG A 112 -1.07 18.38 -21.78
N ASN A 113 -1.94 17.44 -21.39
CA ASN A 113 -2.69 16.57 -22.30
C ASN A 113 -4.07 16.23 -21.71
N PRO A 114 -5.07 17.11 -21.89
CA PRO A 114 -6.38 16.94 -21.28
C PRO A 114 -7.12 15.70 -21.78
N LYS A 115 -6.85 15.24 -23.01
CA LYS A 115 -7.46 14.03 -23.57
C LYS A 115 -6.90 12.77 -22.93
N ALA A 116 -5.57 12.67 -22.80
CA ALA A 116 -4.94 11.56 -22.08
C ALA A 116 -5.38 11.51 -20.61
N ALA A 117 -5.50 12.68 -19.96
CA ALA A 117 -6.06 12.75 -18.61
C ALA A 117 -7.50 12.25 -18.54
N GLN A 118 -8.32 12.56 -19.54
CA GLN A 118 -9.73 12.15 -19.58
C GLN A 118 -9.92 10.64 -19.65
N ILE A 119 -9.01 9.92 -20.32
CA ILE A 119 -9.00 8.46 -20.38
C ILE A 119 -8.80 7.89 -18.97
N LEU A 120 -7.84 8.43 -18.21
CA LEU A 120 -7.45 7.91 -16.89
C LEU A 120 -8.32 8.42 -15.73
N LEU A 121 -9.14 9.45 -15.96
CA LEU A 121 -9.85 10.15 -14.90
C LEU A 121 -10.85 9.28 -14.14
N ASP A 122 -11.49 8.33 -14.83
CA ASP A 122 -12.45 7.42 -14.21
C ASP A 122 -11.75 6.40 -13.31
N GLU A 123 -10.60 5.89 -13.72
CA GLU A 123 -9.84 4.90 -12.96
C GLU A 123 -9.20 5.50 -11.70
N LEU A 124 -8.73 6.74 -11.79
CA LEU A 124 -8.14 7.46 -10.66
C LEU A 124 -9.14 7.74 -9.52
N LYS A 125 -10.45 7.58 -9.75
CA LYS A 125 -11.45 7.70 -8.68
C LYS A 125 -11.24 6.68 -7.56
N GLY A 126 -10.67 5.50 -7.85
CA GLY A 126 -10.39 4.49 -6.83
C GLY A 126 -9.41 4.97 -5.75
N PHE A 127 -8.52 5.92 -6.07
CA PHE A 127 -7.62 6.54 -5.09
C PHE A 127 -8.31 7.52 -4.14
N LYS A 128 -9.55 7.97 -4.40
CA LYS A 128 -10.29 8.92 -3.55
C LYS A 128 -11.00 8.28 -2.34
N SER A 129 -10.81 6.97 -2.15
CA SER A 129 -11.52 6.12 -1.17
C SER A 129 -11.49 6.65 0.25
#